data_AF-A0A7J2UQW7-F1
#
_entry.id   AF-A0A7J2UQW7-F1
#
_cell.length_a   1.000
_cell.length_b   1.000
_cell.length_c   1.000
_cell.angle_alpha   90.00
_cell.angle_beta   90.00
_cell.angle_gamma   90.00
#
_symmetry.space_group_name_H-M   'P 1'
#
loop_
_entity.id
_entity.type
_entity.pdbx_description
1 polymer ?
#
loop_
_entity_poly.entity_id
_entity_poly.type
_entity_poly.pdbx_seq_one_letter_code
_entity_poly.pdbx_strand_id
1 'polypeptide(L)' 'MASPVSLKEWERVAAHTHITGLGLDGIKAKPVAAGMVGQTKAREAAGLVVRLVRKGKFAG' A
#
# COMPACT_ATOMS: atom_id res chain seq x y z
N MET A 1 36.81 -5.47 1.58
CA MET A 1 35.52 -5.05 0.97
C MET A 1 34.46 -5.30 2.02
N ALA A 2 33.97 -4.26 2.70
CA ALA A 2 32.95 -4.41 3.73
C ALA A 2 31.59 -4.60 3.04
N SER A 3 30.96 -5.75 3.25
CA SER A 3 29.57 -5.98 2.86
C SER A 3 28.68 -4.94 3.54
N PRO A 4 27.71 -4.33 2.85
CA PRO A 4 26.77 -3.42 3.50
C PRO A 4 25.99 -4.25 4.52
N VAL A 5 26.19 -3.94 5.80
CA VAL A 5 25.32 -4.41 6.88
C VAL A 5 23.92 -4.06 6.44
N SER A 6 23.06 -5.07 6.19
CA SER A 6 21.67 -4.80 5.91
C SER A 6 21.12 -4.09 7.13
N LEU A 7 20.88 -2.78 7.02
CA LEU A 7 20.03 -2.04 7.93
C LEU A 7 18.63 -2.62 7.74
N LYS A 8 18.38 -3.80 8.33
CA LYS A 8 17.02 -4.25 8.57
C LYS A 8 16.55 -3.31 9.67
N GLU A 9 16.05 -2.16 9.23
CA GLU A 9 15.56 -1.10 10.08
C GLU A 9 14.76 -1.75 11.19
N TRP A 10 15.07 -1.39 12.43
CA TRP A 10 14.36 -1.90 13.60
C TRP A 10 12.86 -1.57 13.42
N GLU A 11 12.06 -2.55 12.99
CA GLU A 11 10.64 -2.36 12.69
C GLU A 11 9.93 -2.01 14.00
N ARG A 12 9.68 -0.71 14.21
CA ARG A 12 8.94 -0.22 15.38
C ARG A 12 7.48 -0.58 15.20
N VAL A 13 6.85 -1.16 16.22
CA VAL A 13 5.40 -1.37 16.21
C VAL A 13 4.70 -0.01 16.26
N ALA A 14 4.01 0.34 15.18
CA ALA A 14 3.25 1.58 15.03
C ALA A 14 1.83 1.27 14.53
N ALA A 15 0.90 2.23 14.65
CA ALA A 15 -0.51 2.02 14.34
C ALA A 15 -0.77 1.47 12.92
N HIS A 16 0.12 1.73 11.96
CA HIS A 16 -0.05 1.34 10.56
C HIS A 16 0.90 0.22 10.10
N THR A 17 1.67 -0.42 10.99
CA THR A 17 2.65 -1.45 10.59
C THR A 17 2.01 -2.71 9.99
N HIS A 18 0.74 -2.96 10.30
CA HIS A 18 0.01 -4.11 9.77
C HIS A 18 -0.56 -3.86 8.35
N ILE A 19 -0.54 -2.61 7.86
CA ILE A 19 -1.06 -2.26 6.53
C ILE A 19 0.07 -2.38 5.51
N THR A 20 -0.01 -3.39 4.65
CA THR A 20 1.02 -3.69 3.64
C THR A 20 0.61 -3.28 2.22
N GLY A 21 -0.63 -2.82 2.03
CA GLY A 21 -1.11 -2.32 0.76
C GLY A 21 -2.62 -2.07 0.73
N LEU A 22 -3.15 -1.72 -0.44
CA LEU A 22 -4.58 -1.42 -0.61
C LEU A 22 -5.48 -2.66 -0.68
N GLY A 23 -4.93 -3.86 -0.86
CA GLY A 23 -5.68 -5.13 -0.89
C GLY A 23 -6.74 -5.19 -2.01
N LEU A 24 -6.37 -4.76 -3.22
CA LEU A 24 -7.24 -4.74 -4.38
C LEU A 24 -7.01 -5.96 -5.27
N ASP A 25 -8.09 -6.45 -5.88
CA ASP A 25 -8.08 -7.39 -6.99
C ASP A 25 -8.48 -6.65 -8.27
N GLY A 26 -7.49 -6.34 -9.10
CA GLY A 26 -7.66 -5.37 -10.17
C GLY A 26 -8.04 -3.98 -9.63
N ILE A 27 -9.32 -3.63 -9.73
CA ILE A 27 -9.87 -2.35 -9.25
C ILE A 27 -10.81 -2.52 -8.06
N LYS A 28 -11.11 -3.76 -7.67
CA LYS A 28 -12.10 -4.08 -6.63
C LYS A 28 -11.43 -4.36 -5.30
N ALA A 29 -11.97 -3.79 -4.22
CA ALA A 29 -11.44 -4.01 -2.88
C ALA A 29 -11.98 -5.33 -2.31
N LYS A 30 -11.09 -6.18 -1.79
CA LYS A 30 -11.52 -7.36 -1.02
C LYS A 30 -12.02 -6.92 0.37
N PRO A 31 -13.04 -7.58 0.94
CA PRO A 31 -13.59 -7.23 2.25
C PRO A 31 -12.52 -7.13 3.35
N VAL A 32 -11.55 -8.04 3.32
CA VAL A 32 -10.36 -8.04 4.17
C VAL A 32 -9.15 -8.40 3.29
N ALA A 33 -8.14 -7.54 3.23
CA ALA A 33 -6.88 -7.82 2.53
C ALA A 33 -5.79 -6.80 2.89
N ALA A 34 -4.52 -7.22 2.86
CA ALA A 34 -3.34 -6.37 3.04
C ALA A 34 -3.35 -5.51 4.32
N GLY A 35 -3.92 -6.05 5.40
CA GLY A 35 -4.09 -5.35 6.68
C GLY A 35 -5.26 -4.37 6.73
N MET A 36 -6.01 -4.21 5.63
CA MET A 36 -7.19 -3.35 5.56
C MET A 36 -8.48 -4.16 5.66
N VAL A 37 -9.47 -3.60 6.36
CA VAL A 37 -10.82 -4.15 6.53
C VAL A 37 -11.85 -3.11 6.09
N GLY A 38 -12.78 -3.49 5.22
CA GLY A 38 -13.84 -2.60 4.75
C GLY A 38 -13.32 -1.43 3.91
N GLN A 39 -13.97 -0.26 4.05
CA GLN A 39 -13.68 0.98 3.29
C GLN A 39 -13.50 0.75 1.79
N THR A 40 -14.36 -0.10 1.22
CA THR A 40 -14.20 -0.63 -0.14
C THR A 40 -14.13 0.50 -1.18
N LYS A 41 -15.12 1.41 -1.19
CA LYS A 41 -15.15 2.54 -2.13
C LYS A 41 -13.89 3.42 -2.05
N ALA A 42 -13.41 3.73 -0.85
CA ALA A 42 -12.22 4.54 -0.65
C ALA A 42 -10.96 3.84 -1.16
N ARG A 43 -10.83 2.53 -0.90
CA ARG A 43 -9.70 1.72 -1.37
C ARG A 43 -9.70 1.57 -2.89
N GLU A 44 -10.87 1.38 -3.52
CA GLU A 44 -11.01 1.36 -4.98
C GLU A 44 -10.59 2.69 -5.60
N ALA A 45 -11.05 3.82 -5.03
CA ALA A 45 -10.66 5.16 -5.47
C ALA A 45 -9.14 5.40 -5.31
N ALA A 46 -8.56 5.03 -4.17
CA ALA A 46 -7.12 5.09 -3.95
C ALA A 46 -6.35 4.24 -4.98
N GLY A 47 -6.89 3.07 -5.37
CA GLY A 47 -6.33 2.23 -6.43
C GLY A 47 -6.29 2.93 -7.79
N LEU A 48 -7.32 3.70 -8.13
CA LEU A 48 -7.34 4.53 -9.35
C LEU A 48 -6.29 5.63 -9.29
N VAL A 49 -6.16 6.32 -8.16
CA VAL A 49 -5.13 7.35 -7.96
C VAL A 49 -3.73 6.75 -8.13
N VAL A 50 -3.43 5.63 -7.47
CA VAL A 50 -2.14 4.93 -7.63
C VAL A 50 -1.88 4.56 -9.08
N ARG A 51 -2.90 4.10 -9.83
CA ARG A 51 -2.76 3.81 -11.27
C ARG A 51 -2.47 5.06 -12.09
N LEU A 52 -3.10 6.19 -11.80
CA LEU A 52 -2.84 7.47 -12.49
C LEU A 52 -1.42 7.96 -12.21
N VAL A 53 -0.96 7.90 -10.96
CA VAL A 53 0.40 8.26 -10.55
C VAL A 53 1.41 7.40 -11.29
N ARG A 54 1.23 6.07 -11.31
CA ARG A 54 2.12 5.14 -12.02
C ARG A 54 2.15 5.36 -13.53
N LYS A 55 1.08 5.90 -14.12
CA LYS A 55 1.01 6.26 -15.54
C LYS A 55 1.58 7.65 -15.84
N GLY A 56 2.03 8.40 -14.82
CA GLY A 56 2.45 9.79 -14.97
C GLY A 56 1.32 10.72 -15.41
N LYS A 57 0.06 10.30 -15.23
CA LYS A 57 -1.14 11.07 -15.63
C LYS A 57 -1.85 11.73 -14.45
N PHE A 58 -1.27 11.61 -13.25
CA PHE A 58 -1.76 12.33 -12.09
C PHE A 58 -1.08 13.69 -12.05
N ALA A 59 -1.79 14.72 -12.50
CA ALA A 59 -1.40 16.11 -12.29
C ALA A 59 -1.86 16.50 -10.90
N GLY A 60 -0.96 16.37 -9.93
CA GLY A 60 -1.07 16.91 -8.58
C GLY A 60 0.04 17.93 -8.38
#